data_AF-A0A846NKW5-F1
#
_entry.id   AF-A0A846NKW5-F1
#
_cell.length_a   1.000
_cell.length_b   1.000
_cell.length_c   1.000
_cell.angle_alpha   90.00
_cell.angle_beta   90.00
_cell.angle_gamma   90.00
#
_symmetry.space_group_name_H-M   'P 1'
#
loop_
_entity.id
_entity.type
_entity.pdbx_description
1 polymer ?
#
loop_
_entity_poly.entity_id
_entity_poly.type
_entity_poly.pdbx_seq_one_letter_code
_entity_poly.pdbx_strand_id
1 'polypeptide(L)'
;MIIAAISDLDALGMDLEPFWDMIKRTKKPDLFLLAGDIYEYRSPEIYGLILDFLKLRKWKCPIVAVFGNREFDEDIKEIKKICKKRIILLDDESVELKIKNEKVGIVGTRGSLDVPTWWQWRNIPGIKKKYKNRLEKIKDLLNKLKIDTKILLSHYSPTYKTLKGEDPSIYNVLGSKKFEKVIKTTKTTFAIHGHAHYGIPLAFVDSIPVFNVCFTVNRKIVEIDTKKLPKHGLAKFTR
;
A
#
# COMPACT_ATOMS: atom_id res chain seq x y z
N MET A 1 -4.45 -4.11 17.00
CA MET A 1 -5.25 -3.05 16.34
C MET A 1 -5.97 -3.62 15.10
N ILE A 2 -7.07 -2.97 14.66
CA ILE A 2 -7.75 -3.27 13.38
C ILE A 2 -7.32 -2.23 12.34
N ILE A 3 -6.82 -2.69 11.21
CA ILE A 3 -6.39 -1.84 10.10
C ILE A 3 -7.32 -2.07 8.92
N ALA A 4 -7.88 -1.00 8.37
CA ALA A 4 -8.60 -1.03 7.10
C ALA A 4 -7.65 -0.63 5.98
N ALA A 5 -7.63 -1.37 4.86
CA ALA A 5 -6.76 -1.07 3.73
C ALA A 5 -7.45 -1.31 2.39
N ILE A 6 -7.18 -0.46 1.40
CA ILE A 6 -7.69 -0.57 0.03
C ILE A 6 -6.78 0.17 -0.95
N SER A 7 -6.83 -0.21 -2.23
CA SER A 7 -6.19 0.48 -3.36
C SER A 7 -6.96 0.26 -4.65
N ASP A 8 -6.53 0.92 -5.72
CA ASP A 8 -7.09 0.75 -7.08
C ASP A 8 -8.59 1.07 -7.11
N LEU A 9 -8.96 2.19 -6.47
CA LEU A 9 -10.33 2.71 -6.45
C LEU A 9 -10.70 3.39 -7.78
N ASP A 10 -9.70 3.74 -8.59
CA ASP A 10 -9.86 4.17 -9.98
C ASP A 10 -10.67 3.16 -10.81
N ALA A 11 -10.62 1.87 -10.48
CA ALA A 11 -11.43 0.82 -11.11
C ALA A 11 -12.95 0.97 -10.88
N LEU A 12 -13.36 1.87 -9.99
CA LEU A 12 -14.77 2.28 -9.82
C LEU A 12 -15.18 3.39 -10.80
N GLY A 13 -14.23 3.99 -11.52
CA GLY A 13 -14.44 5.17 -12.35
C GLY A 13 -14.90 6.36 -11.52
N MET A 14 -15.95 7.05 -12.00
CA MET A 14 -16.52 8.21 -11.30
C MET A 14 -17.62 7.84 -10.30
N ASP A 15 -18.08 6.58 -10.28
CA ASP A 15 -19.12 6.12 -9.36
C ASP A 15 -18.49 5.67 -8.02
N LEU A 16 -18.68 6.49 -6.99
CA LEU A 16 -18.18 6.19 -5.65
C LEU A 16 -19.24 5.55 -4.73
N GLU A 17 -20.45 5.25 -5.22
CA GLU A 17 -21.46 4.55 -4.42
C GLU A 17 -20.97 3.17 -3.92
N PRO A 18 -20.30 2.33 -4.75
CA PRO A 18 -19.74 1.07 -4.28
C PRO A 18 -18.71 1.29 -3.16
N PHE A 19 -17.91 2.36 -3.24
CA PHE A 19 -16.98 2.72 -2.19
C PHE A 19 -17.69 3.11 -0.89
N TRP A 20 -18.77 3.90 -0.99
CA TRP A 20 -19.60 4.23 0.17
C TRP A 20 -20.23 3.00 0.82
N ASP A 21 -20.70 2.05 0.03
CA ASP A 21 -21.24 0.78 0.51
C ASP A 21 -20.22 -0.07 1.26
N MET A 22 -18.99 -0.16 0.73
CA MET A 22 -17.88 -0.82 1.43
C MET A 22 -17.59 -0.14 2.77
N ILE A 23 -17.57 1.19 2.80
CA ILE A 23 -17.33 1.99 3.99
C ILE A 23 -18.42 1.79 5.06
N LYS A 24 -19.69 1.64 4.66
CA LYS A 24 -20.80 1.34 5.58
C LYS A 24 -20.64 -0.03 6.25
N ARG A 25 -20.18 -1.04 5.50
CA ARG A 25 -19.99 -2.43 5.96
C ARG A 25 -18.71 -2.63 6.78
N THR A 26 -17.73 -1.77 6.61
CA THR A 26 -16.43 -1.85 7.28
C THR A 26 -16.56 -1.48 8.76
N LYS A 27 -15.94 -2.28 9.63
CA LYS A 27 -15.86 -1.98 11.07
C LYS A 27 -15.00 -0.75 11.32
N LYS A 28 -15.24 -0.04 12.43
CA LYS A 28 -14.44 1.13 12.82
C LYS A 28 -12.95 0.73 12.94
N PRO A 29 -12.07 1.21 12.05
CA PRO A 29 -10.66 0.87 12.09
C PRO A 29 -9.90 1.76 13.08
N ASP A 30 -8.74 1.28 13.51
CA ASP A 30 -7.77 2.03 14.30
C ASP A 30 -6.78 2.78 13.41
N LEU A 31 -6.63 2.36 12.15
CA LEU A 31 -5.76 2.90 11.12
C LEU A 31 -6.39 2.61 9.75
N PHE A 32 -6.43 3.60 8.85
CA PHE A 32 -6.88 3.42 7.47
C PHE A 32 -5.71 3.62 6.51
N LEU A 33 -5.50 2.67 5.59
CA LEU A 33 -4.39 2.66 4.64
C LEU A 33 -4.91 2.71 3.20
N LEU A 34 -4.33 3.59 2.39
CA LEU A 34 -4.61 3.75 0.98
C LEU A 34 -3.36 3.41 0.16
N ALA A 35 -3.38 2.31 -0.59
CA ALA A 35 -2.19 1.80 -1.28
C ALA A 35 -2.08 2.25 -2.75
N GLY A 36 -2.49 3.48 -3.06
CA GLY A 36 -2.36 4.10 -4.39
C GLY A 36 -3.49 3.79 -5.37
N ASP A 37 -3.45 4.46 -6.54
CA ASP A 37 -4.45 4.42 -7.61
C ASP A 37 -5.86 4.70 -7.07
N ILE A 38 -6.01 5.91 -6.51
CA ILE A 38 -7.24 6.36 -5.85
C ILE A 38 -8.24 6.93 -6.85
N TYR A 39 -7.75 7.49 -7.96
CA TYR A 39 -8.59 8.13 -8.97
C TYR A 39 -8.13 7.83 -10.39
N GLU A 40 -9.06 7.97 -11.33
CA GLU A 40 -8.80 7.92 -12.77
C GLU A 40 -8.79 9.34 -13.38
N TYR A 41 -8.12 9.52 -14.52
CA TYR A 41 -8.20 10.73 -15.38
C TYR A 41 -7.80 12.08 -14.80
N ARG A 42 -6.79 12.15 -13.91
CA ARG A 42 -6.33 13.44 -13.36
C ARG A 42 -7.46 14.24 -12.70
N SER A 43 -8.25 13.56 -11.86
CA SER A 43 -9.24 14.20 -10.99
C SER A 43 -8.83 14.11 -9.52
N PRO A 44 -7.82 14.87 -9.06
CA PRO A 44 -7.40 14.92 -7.66
C PRO A 44 -8.54 15.20 -6.68
N GLU A 45 -9.63 15.83 -7.12
CA GLU A 45 -10.83 16.14 -6.33
C GLU A 45 -11.48 14.88 -5.74
N ILE A 46 -11.29 13.71 -6.37
CA ILE A 46 -11.76 12.41 -5.86
C ILE A 46 -11.16 12.09 -4.48
N TYR A 47 -9.92 12.52 -4.20
CA TYR A 47 -9.36 12.42 -2.85
C TYR A 47 -10.23 13.18 -1.83
N GLY A 48 -10.76 14.35 -2.21
CA GLY A 48 -11.67 15.13 -1.38
C GLY A 48 -12.94 14.37 -1.04
N LEU A 49 -13.60 13.78 -2.06
CA LEU A 49 -14.83 13.00 -1.92
C LEU A 49 -14.63 11.76 -1.04
N ILE A 50 -13.58 10.99 -1.29
CA ILE A 50 -13.23 9.81 -0.48
C ILE A 50 -13.02 10.21 0.98
N LEU A 51 -12.32 11.31 1.22
CA LEU A 51 -12.10 11.81 2.57
C LEU A 51 -13.38 12.32 3.24
N ASP A 52 -14.32 12.86 2.48
CA ASP A 52 -15.62 13.28 3.00
C ASP A 52 -16.47 12.07 3.39
N PHE A 53 -16.46 11.01 2.59
CA PHE A 53 -17.10 9.73 2.96
C PHE A 53 -16.50 9.13 4.23
N LEU A 54 -15.16 9.10 4.35
CA LEU A 54 -14.50 8.65 5.58
C LEU A 54 -14.91 9.51 6.79
N LYS A 55 -15.06 10.82 6.61
CA LYS A 55 -15.50 11.74 7.66
C LYS A 55 -16.95 11.47 8.10
N LEU A 56 -17.86 11.12 7.18
CA LEU A 56 -19.26 10.79 7.50
C LEU A 56 -19.37 9.61 8.47
N ARG A 57 -18.42 8.66 8.44
CA ARG A 57 -18.38 7.55 9.42
C ARG A 57 -17.94 7.95 10.82
N LYS A 58 -17.47 9.20 11.01
CA LYS A 58 -16.92 9.70 12.27
C LYS A 58 -15.78 8.82 12.81
N TRP A 59 -15.04 8.16 11.94
CA TRP A 59 -13.83 7.43 12.31
C TRP A 59 -12.73 8.44 12.67
N LYS A 60 -12.22 8.36 13.90
CA LYS A 60 -11.15 9.24 14.42
C LYS A 60 -9.76 8.62 14.26
N CYS A 61 -9.58 7.72 13.29
CA CYS A 61 -8.31 7.05 13.05
C CYS A 61 -7.44 7.84 12.07
N PRO A 62 -6.10 7.76 12.17
CA PRO A 62 -5.21 8.28 11.15
C PRO A 62 -5.45 7.57 9.80
N ILE A 63 -5.31 8.33 8.71
CA ILE A 63 -5.32 7.83 7.34
C ILE A 63 -3.91 8.02 6.78
N VAL A 64 -3.31 6.95 6.27
CA VAL A 64 -1.99 6.98 5.64
C VAL A 64 -2.13 6.48 4.21
N ALA A 65 -1.52 7.20 3.27
CA ALA A 65 -1.61 6.88 1.85
C ALA A 65 -0.24 6.88 1.19
N VAL A 66 -0.13 6.14 0.10
CA VAL A 66 0.97 6.23 -0.86
C VAL A 66 0.41 6.51 -2.24
N PHE A 67 1.25 7.02 -3.13
CA PHE A 67 0.89 7.19 -4.53
C PHE A 67 0.99 5.86 -5.28
N GLY A 68 0.04 5.63 -6.17
CA GLY A 68 0.12 4.61 -7.20
C GLY A 68 0.68 5.15 -8.51
N ASN A 69 0.52 4.40 -9.59
CA ASN A 69 1.06 4.75 -10.90
C ASN A 69 0.17 5.70 -11.69
N ARG A 70 -1.08 5.90 -11.28
CA ARG A 70 -2.03 6.83 -11.90
C ARG A 70 -1.97 8.24 -11.30
N GLU A 71 -1.43 8.40 -10.10
CA GLU A 71 -1.09 9.73 -9.58
C GLU A 71 0.19 10.26 -10.24
N PHE A 72 0.03 11.03 -11.31
CA PHE A 72 1.17 11.57 -12.06
C PHE A 72 1.93 12.65 -11.29
N ASP A 73 3.20 12.83 -11.63
CA ASP A 73 4.09 13.76 -10.92
C ASP A 73 3.59 15.22 -11.00
N GLU A 74 2.84 15.58 -12.05
CA GLU A 74 2.21 16.90 -12.21
C GLU A 74 1.09 17.14 -11.19
N ASP A 75 0.33 16.11 -10.82
CA ASP A 75 -0.83 16.19 -9.93
C ASP A 75 -0.42 16.18 -8.44
N ILE A 76 0.78 15.68 -8.12
CA ILE A 76 1.24 15.46 -6.73
C ILE A 76 1.08 16.71 -5.86
N LYS A 77 1.37 17.90 -6.38
CA LYS A 77 1.25 19.16 -5.62
C LYS A 77 -0.19 19.43 -5.22
N GLU A 78 -1.13 19.19 -6.12
CA GLU A 78 -2.55 19.38 -5.88
C GLU A 78 -3.11 18.32 -4.94
N ILE A 79 -2.77 17.05 -5.14
CA ILE A 79 -3.15 15.96 -4.23
C ILE A 79 -2.66 16.27 -2.81
N LYS A 80 -1.41 16.69 -2.64
CA LYS A 80 -0.85 17.10 -1.34
C LYS A 80 -1.63 18.25 -0.71
N LYS A 81 -2.12 19.20 -1.52
CA LYS A 81 -2.95 20.33 -1.06
C LYS A 81 -4.32 19.85 -0.57
N ILE A 82 -5.01 19.00 -1.33
CA ILE A 82 -6.33 18.43 -0.99
C ILE A 82 -6.23 17.57 0.27
N CYS A 83 -5.19 16.74 0.36
CA CYS A 83 -4.97 15.80 1.45
C CYS A 83 -4.42 16.45 2.73
N LYS A 84 -4.01 17.72 2.67
CA LYS A 84 -3.29 18.41 3.76
C LYS A 84 -4.07 18.31 5.08
N LYS A 85 -3.40 17.87 6.14
CA LYS A 85 -3.96 17.63 7.51
C LYS A 85 -5.04 16.54 7.59
N ARG A 86 -5.46 15.92 6.49
CA ARG A 86 -6.49 14.87 6.45
C ARG A 86 -5.88 13.47 6.25
N ILE A 87 -4.80 13.39 5.47
CA ILE A 87 -4.05 12.17 5.16
C ILE A 87 -2.56 12.42 5.41
N ILE A 88 -1.88 11.42 5.97
CA ILE A 88 -0.41 11.34 5.96
C ILE A 88 0.00 10.67 4.66
N LEU A 89 0.38 11.48 3.68
CA LEU A 89 0.77 11.01 2.35
C LEU A 89 2.29 10.78 2.33
N LEU A 90 2.70 9.54 2.07
CA LEU A 90 4.10 9.11 2.09
C LEU A 90 4.61 8.86 0.67
N ASP A 91 5.75 9.46 0.34
CA ASP A 91 6.45 9.24 -0.95
C ASP A 91 7.92 8.87 -0.73
N ASP A 92 8.16 7.57 -0.56
CA ASP A 92 9.44 7.02 -0.08
C ASP A 92 9.83 7.62 1.28
N GLU A 93 8.86 7.68 2.18
CA GLU A 93 8.93 8.33 3.49
C GLU A 93 8.42 7.38 4.57
N SER A 94 8.63 7.75 5.84
CA SER A 94 8.16 6.98 6.97
C SER A 94 7.44 7.86 7.99
N VAL A 95 6.47 7.28 8.68
CA VAL A 95 5.80 7.90 9.83
C VAL A 95 5.72 6.92 10.99
N GLU A 96 5.91 7.43 12.21
CA GLU A 96 5.63 6.70 13.45
C GLU A 96 4.35 7.25 14.08
N LEU A 97 3.42 6.35 14.40
CA LEU A 97 2.12 6.65 14.99
C LEU A 97 1.96 5.90 16.29
N LYS A 98 1.37 6.56 17.30
CA LYS A 98 0.89 5.90 18.50
C LYS A 98 -0.61 5.61 18.32
N ILE A 99 -0.95 4.33 18.17
CA ILE A 99 -2.32 3.88 17.94
C ILE A 99 -2.73 3.01 19.12
N LYS A 100 -3.71 3.47 19.90
CA LYS A 100 -4.03 2.90 21.21
C LYS A 100 -2.76 2.86 22.08
N ASN A 101 -2.33 1.66 22.49
CA ASN A 101 -1.14 1.43 23.31
C ASN A 101 0.05 0.89 22.50
N GLU A 102 -0.05 0.86 21.17
CA GLU A 102 0.98 0.31 20.27
C GLU A 102 1.67 1.45 19.50
N LYS A 103 3.00 1.34 19.30
CA LYS A 103 3.74 2.17 18.34
C LYS A 103 3.79 1.45 17.00
N VAL A 104 3.38 2.15 15.95
CA VAL A 104 3.24 1.63 14.59
C VAL A 104 4.04 2.50 13.66
N GLY A 105 4.88 1.91 12.83
CA GLY A 105 5.71 2.65 11.90
C GLY A 105 5.44 2.13 10.51
N ILE A 106 5.19 3.07 9.62
CA ILE A 106 4.77 2.80 8.26
C ILE A 106 5.82 3.42 7.38
N VAL A 107 6.41 2.61 6.51
CA VAL A 107 7.22 3.09 5.40
C VAL A 107 6.38 3.01 4.15
N GLY A 108 6.13 4.16 3.54
CA GLY A 108 5.29 4.32 2.38
C GLY A 108 6.08 4.56 1.11
N THR A 109 5.72 3.90 0.02
CA THR A 109 6.37 4.03 -1.28
C THR A 109 5.41 3.73 -2.43
N ARG A 110 5.62 4.33 -3.60
CA ARG A 110 5.01 3.84 -4.85
C ARG A 110 5.51 2.43 -5.20
N GLY A 111 6.71 2.08 -4.71
CA GLY A 111 7.38 0.83 -5.00
C GLY A 111 8.31 0.93 -6.20
N SER A 112 8.82 -0.23 -6.61
CA SER A 112 9.71 -0.38 -7.76
C SER A 112 9.32 -1.60 -8.58
N LEU A 113 9.67 -1.57 -9.86
CA LEU A 113 9.51 -2.68 -10.78
C LEU A 113 10.88 -3.31 -11.07
N ASP A 114 10.92 -4.61 -11.29
CA ASP A 114 12.16 -5.27 -11.72
C ASP A 114 12.55 -4.86 -13.16
N VAL A 115 11.55 -4.62 -14.00
CA VAL A 115 11.68 -4.03 -15.33
C VAL A 115 10.72 -2.84 -15.41
N PRO A 116 11.19 -1.64 -15.79
CA PRO A 116 10.28 -0.51 -16.02
C PRO A 116 9.34 -0.82 -17.19
N THR A 117 8.12 -0.32 -17.13
CA THR A 117 7.23 -0.38 -18.30
C THR A 117 7.85 0.38 -19.47
N TRP A 118 7.42 0.05 -20.69
CA TRP A 118 7.92 0.73 -21.89
C TRP A 118 7.72 2.25 -21.83
N TRP A 119 6.57 2.70 -21.32
CA TRP A 119 6.29 4.11 -21.11
C TRP A 119 7.27 4.74 -20.10
N GLN A 120 7.50 4.10 -18.95
CA GLN A 120 8.43 4.64 -17.95
C GLN A 120 9.86 4.69 -18.45
N TRP A 121 10.28 3.69 -19.24
CA TRP A 121 11.60 3.68 -19.84
C TRP A 121 11.81 4.85 -20.81
N ARG A 122 10.78 5.21 -21.59
CA ARG A 122 10.84 6.34 -22.54
C ARG A 122 10.71 7.71 -21.86
N ASN A 123 9.91 7.81 -20.80
CA ASN A 123 9.48 9.10 -20.25
C ASN A 123 10.14 9.46 -18.91
N ILE A 124 10.76 8.51 -18.21
CA ILE A 124 11.39 8.76 -16.91
C ILE A 124 12.91 8.54 -17.00
N PRO A 125 13.70 9.62 -17.15
CA PRO A 125 15.15 9.53 -17.19
C PRO A 125 15.72 8.77 -15.98
N GLY A 126 16.54 7.75 -16.24
CA GLY A 126 17.20 7.00 -15.19
C GLY A 126 16.27 6.14 -14.31
N ILE A 127 15.07 5.77 -14.78
CA ILE A 127 14.08 5.00 -14.00
C ILE A 127 14.66 3.75 -13.31
N LYS A 128 15.54 2.99 -13.97
CA LYS A 128 16.21 1.82 -13.37
C LYS A 128 17.04 2.19 -12.14
N LYS A 129 17.77 3.31 -12.20
CA LYS A 129 18.55 3.85 -11.07
C LYS A 129 17.61 4.37 -9.97
N LYS A 130 16.50 5.03 -10.34
CA LYS A 130 15.46 5.49 -9.40
C LYS A 130 14.89 4.31 -8.59
N TYR A 131 14.55 3.21 -9.25
CA TYR A 131 14.09 1.99 -8.57
C TYR A 131 15.14 1.36 -7.65
N LYS A 132 16.39 1.25 -8.09
CA LYS A 132 17.48 0.75 -7.24
C LYS A 132 17.66 1.63 -5.99
N ASN A 133 17.73 2.95 -6.17
CA ASN A 133 17.91 3.89 -5.07
C ASN A 133 16.72 3.87 -4.10
N ARG A 134 15.49 3.77 -4.62
CA ARG A 134 14.28 3.61 -3.81
C ARG A 134 14.37 2.37 -2.94
N LEU A 135 14.74 1.23 -3.50
CA LEU A 135 14.84 -0.01 -2.74
C LEU A 135 15.79 0.12 -1.53
N GLU A 136 16.97 0.72 -1.72
CA GLU A 136 17.91 0.98 -0.62
C GLU A 136 17.34 2.00 0.38
N LYS A 137 16.72 3.09 -0.10
CA LYS A 137 16.07 4.09 0.77
C LYS A 137 14.99 3.47 1.65
N ILE A 138 14.11 2.63 1.10
CA ILE A 138 13.05 1.95 1.85
C ILE A 138 13.62 0.99 2.89
N LYS A 139 14.68 0.26 2.53
CA LYS A 139 15.40 -0.60 3.48
C LYS A 139 15.96 0.20 4.66
N ASP A 140 16.58 1.35 4.39
CA ASP A 140 17.13 2.22 5.43
C ASP A 140 16.04 2.79 6.35
N LEU A 141 14.91 3.24 5.78
CA LEU A 141 13.76 3.73 6.55
C LEU A 141 13.21 2.65 7.49
N LEU A 142 12.99 1.43 6.98
CA LEU A 142 12.51 0.31 7.79
C LEU A 142 13.49 -0.09 8.91
N ASN A 143 14.80 0.03 8.68
CA ASN A 143 15.84 -0.23 9.70
C ASN A 143 15.92 0.85 10.78
N LYS A 144 15.60 2.11 10.42
CA LYS A 144 15.57 3.25 11.35
C LYS A 144 14.41 3.16 12.34
N LEU A 145 13.27 2.61 11.91
CA LEU A 145 12.13 2.36 12.80
C LEU A 145 12.53 1.41 13.96
N LYS A 146 12.58 1.93 15.20
CA LYS A 146 12.87 1.17 16.43
C LYS A 146 11.60 0.84 17.20
N ILE A 147 10.73 0.08 16.55
CA ILE A 147 9.37 -0.24 17.01
C ILE A 147 8.97 -1.66 16.59
N ASP A 148 7.97 -2.22 17.28
CA ASP A 148 7.56 -3.61 17.13
C ASP A 148 6.72 -3.87 15.88
N THR A 149 5.79 -2.95 15.55
CA THR A 149 4.95 -3.09 14.35
C THR A 149 5.46 -2.21 13.22
N LYS A 150 6.12 -2.83 12.24
CA LYS A 150 6.63 -2.20 11.02
C LYS A 150 5.81 -2.62 9.82
N ILE A 151 5.25 -1.65 9.10
CA ILE A 151 4.41 -1.87 7.93
C ILE A 151 5.13 -1.31 6.72
N LEU A 152 5.29 -2.13 5.68
CA LEU A 152 5.63 -1.62 4.35
C LEU A 152 4.33 -1.40 3.58
N LEU A 153 4.00 -0.14 3.30
CA LEU A 153 2.89 0.24 2.43
C LEU A 153 3.46 0.60 1.06
N SER A 154 3.27 -0.27 0.07
CA SER A 154 3.71 -0.07 -1.30
C SER A 154 2.49 0.06 -2.22
N HIS A 155 2.60 0.69 -3.39
CA HIS A 155 1.58 0.49 -4.43
C HIS A 155 1.91 -0.74 -5.28
N TYR A 156 3.07 -0.77 -5.92
CA TYR A 156 3.53 -1.95 -6.66
C TYR A 156 3.83 -3.12 -5.74
N SER A 157 3.72 -4.34 -6.26
CA SER A 157 3.90 -5.53 -5.45
C SER A 157 5.36 -5.71 -4.98
N PRO A 158 5.60 -5.93 -3.68
CA PRO A 158 6.93 -6.20 -3.15
C PRO A 158 7.37 -7.68 -3.27
N THR A 159 6.53 -8.53 -3.88
CA THR A 159 6.80 -9.96 -4.11
C THR A 159 6.01 -10.45 -5.34
N TYR A 160 6.51 -11.46 -6.05
CA TYR A 160 5.68 -12.08 -7.09
C TYR A 160 4.67 -13.09 -6.53
N LYS A 161 4.77 -13.46 -5.26
CA LYS A 161 3.92 -14.49 -4.66
C LYS A 161 2.44 -14.08 -4.62
N THR A 162 2.17 -12.78 -4.51
CA THR A 162 0.81 -12.21 -4.58
C THR A 162 0.32 -12.03 -6.01
N LEU A 163 1.17 -12.18 -7.03
CA LEU A 163 0.80 -12.03 -8.45
C LEU A 163 0.21 -13.30 -9.05
N LYS A 164 0.04 -14.38 -8.27
CA LYS A 164 -0.59 -15.61 -8.75
C LYS A 164 -1.99 -15.30 -9.31
N GLY A 165 -2.20 -15.57 -10.59
CA GLY A 165 -3.43 -15.24 -11.33
C GLY A 165 -3.22 -14.17 -12.41
N GLU A 166 -2.20 -13.32 -12.26
CA GLU A 166 -1.66 -12.50 -13.35
C GLU A 166 -0.89 -13.37 -14.36
N ASP A 167 -0.70 -12.87 -15.58
CA ASP A 167 0.19 -13.48 -16.56
C ASP A 167 1.65 -13.47 -16.04
N PRO A 168 2.31 -14.64 -15.86
CA PRO A 168 3.70 -14.71 -15.43
C PRO A 168 4.68 -13.87 -16.26
N SER A 169 4.38 -13.62 -17.53
CA SER A 169 5.22 -12.85 -18.45
C SER A 169 5.38 -11.37 -18.02
N ILE A 170 4.41 -10.84 -17.27
CA ILE A 170 4.39 -9.43 -16.85
C ILE A 170 4.74 -9.21 -15.37
N TYR A 171 5.12 -10.25 -14.61
CA TYR A 171 5.37 -10.10 -13.17
C TYR A 171 6.46 -9.06 -12.86
N ASN A 172 7.45 -8.93 -13.74
CA ASN A 172 8.55 -7.98 -13.62
C ASN A 172 8.16 -6.51 -13.81
N VAL A 173 7.01 -6.24 -14.43
CA VAL A 173 6.45 -4.90 -14.61
C VAL A 173 5.30 -4.61 -13.63
N LEU A 174 4.89 -5.57 -12.80
CA LEU A 174 3.89 -5.39 -11.73
C LEU A 174 4.49 -5.19 -10.33
N GLY A 175 5.76 -5.56 -10.16
CA GLY A 175 6.42 -5.45 -8.87
C GLY A 175 7.91 -5.76 -8.92
N SER A 176 8.53 -5.85 -7.75
CA SER A 176 9.93 -6.24 -7.62
C SER A 176 10.16 -7.27 -6.52
N LYS A 177 10.65 -8.46 -6.91
CA LYS A 177 11.08 -9.52 -6.00
C LYS A 177 12.21 -9.09 -5.06
N LYS A 178 12.95 -8.03 -5.40
CA LYS A 178 14.06 -7.54 -4.58
C LYS A 178 13.59 -7.00 -3.23
N PHE A 179 12.33 -6.54 -3.14
CA PHE A 179 11.74 -6.14 -1.85
C PHE A 179 11.56 -7.31 -0.88
N GLU A 180 11.50 -8.56 -1.35
CA GLU A 180 11.46 -9.72 -0.45
C GLU A 180 12.67 -9.77 0.48
N LYS A 181 13.87 -9.42 -0.02
CA LYS A 181 15.07 -9.34 0.80
C LYS A 181 14.98 -8.18 1.80
N VAL A 182 14.42 -7.04 1.38
CA VAL A 182 14.20 -5.88 2.27
C VAL A 182 13.28 -6.29 3.41
N ILE A 183 12.06 -6.76 3.10
CA ILE A 183 11.05 -7.19 4.07
C ILE A 183 11.62 -8.16 5.10
N LYS A 184 12.38 -9.18 4.65
CA LYS A 184 13.02 -10.17 5.53
C LYS A 184 14.08 -9.54 6.45
N THR A 185 15.01 -8.77 5.87
CA THR A 185 16.17 -8.26 6.62
C THR A 185 15.82 -7.14 7.58
N THR A 186 14.76 -6.39 7.33
CA THR A 186 14.31 -5.27 8.18
C THR A 186 13.33 -5.71 9.28
N LYS A 187 13.01 -7.01 9.35
CA LYS A 187 12.00 -7.60 10.24
C LYS A 187 10.64 -6.90 10.14
N THR A 188 10.23 -6.59 8.91
CA THR A 188 8.91 -6.00 8.66
C THR A 188 7.82 -6.93 9.18
N THR A 189 6.82 -6.40 9.87
CA THR A 189 5.72 -7.21 10.46
C THR A 189 4.81 -7.76 9.38
N PHE A 190 4.45 -6.92 8.40
CA PHE A 190 3.72 -7.30 7.20
C PHE A 190 3.86 -6.20 6.13
N ALA A 191 3.58 -6.55 4.88
CA ALA A 191 3.53 -5.59 3.77
C ALA A 191 2.12 -5.53 3.18
N ILE A 192 1.78 -4.39 2.60
CA ILE A 192 0.53 -4.14 1.88
C ILE A 192 0.90 -3.59 0.50
N HIS A 193 0.17 -4.02 -0.53
CA HIS A 193 0.25 -3.45 -1.87
C HIS A 193 -1.07 -3.46 -2.64
N GLY A 194 -1.11 -2.73 -3.75
CA GLY A 194 -2.19 -2.73 -4.74
C GLY A 194 -1.73 -3.27 -6.09
N HIS A 195 -2.26 -2.72 -7.18
CA HIS A 195 -1.78 -2.86 -8.56
C HIS A 195 -1.89 -4.26 -9.22
N ALA A 196 -1.88 -5.33 -8.44
CA ALA A 196 -2.01 -6.70 -8.93
C ALA A 196 -3.50 -7.11 -8.97
N HIS A 197 -4.19 -6.72 -10.05
CA HIS A 197 -5.64 -6.79 -10.20
C HIS A 197 -6.19 -8.21 -10.33
N TYR A 198 -5.37 -9.15 -10.80
CA TYR A 198 -5.68 -10.57 -10.93
C TYR A 198 -4.85 -11.44 -9.98
N GLY A 199 -4.14 -10.81 -9.05
CA GLY A 199 -3.36 -11.50 -8.03
C GLY A 199 -4.22 -12.21 -6.97
N ILE A 200 -3.55 -12.76 -5.97
CA ILE A 200 -4.20 -13.33 -4.77
C ILE A 200 -4.17 -12.33 -3.60
N PRO A 201 -5.17 -12.38 -2.69
CA PRO A 201 -5.30 -11.40 -1.60
C PRO A 201 -4.18 -11.47 -0.55
N LEU A 202 -3.55 -12.63 -0.38
CA LEU A 202 -2.53 -12.85 0.64
C LEU A 202 -1.50 -13.86 0.16
N ALA A 203 -0.22 -13.52 0.34
CA ALA A 203 0.89 -14.46 0.25
C ALA A 203 1.89 -14.21 1.38
N PHE A 204 2.92 -15.06 1.47
CA PHE A 204 3.93 -14.97 2.52
C PHE A 204 5.33 -14.91 1.93
N VAL A 205 6.11 -13.91 2.38
CA VAL A 205 7.56 -13.87 2.18
C VAL A 205 8.19 -14.39 3.46
N ASP A 206 8.66 -15.65 3.43
CA ASP A 206 9.01 -16.39 4.64
C ASP A 206 7.78 -16.50 5.56
N SER A 207 7.83 -16.06 6.81
CA SER A 207 6.67 -15.99 7.71
C SER A 207 5.93 -14.64 7.67
N ILE A 208 6.33 -13.71 6.78
CA ILE A 208 5.83 -12.34 6.76
C ILE A 208 4.67 -12.23 5.76
N PRO A 209 3.45 -11.89 6.21
CA PRO A 209 2.31 -11.76 5.31
C PRO A 209 2.46 -10.52 4.43
N VAL A 210 2.07 -10.68 3.17
CA VAL A 210 1.98 -9.63 2.16
C VAL A 210 0.55 -9.62 1.64
N PHE A 211 -0.17 -8.54 1.96
CA PHE A 211 -1.57 -8.35 1.58
C PHE A 211 -1.66 -7.58 0.27
N ASN A 212 -2.39 -8.15 -0.68
CA ASN A 212 -2.85 -7.41 -1.85
C ASN A 212 -4.23 -6.81 -1.51
N VAL A 213 -4.31 -5.50 -1.40
CA VAL A 213 -5.52 -4.75 -1.02
C VAL A 213 -6.21 -4.10 -2.21
N CYS A 214 -5.81 -4.52 -3.41
CA CYS A 214 -6.45 -4.11 -4.65
C CYS A 214 -7.96 -4.37 -4.60
N PHE A 215 -8.74 -3.36 -4.95
CA PHE A 215 -10.20 -3.45 -4.95
C PHE A 215 -10.69 -4.59 -5.87
N THR A 216 -10.10 -4.78 -7.04
CA THR A 216 -10.55 -5.79 -8.02
C THR A 216 -10.36 -7.22 -7.50
N VAL A 217 -9.36 -7.45 -6.65
CA VAL A 217 -9.10 -8.75 -5.99
C VAL A 217 -10.04 -9.00 -4.82
N ASN A 218 -10.29 -7.99 -3.98
CA ASN A 218 -10.99 -8.20 -2.71
C ASN A 218 -12.48 -7.87 -2.75
N ARG A 219 -12.87 -6.92 -3.61
CA ARG A 219 -14.23 -6.35 -3.72
C ARG A 219 -14.79 -5.81 -2.40
N LYS A 220 -13.89 -5.49 -1.46
CA LYS A 220 -14.17 -4.91 -0.14
C LYS A 220 -12.92 -4.24 0.41
N ILE A 221 -13.09 -3.42 1.43
CA ILE A 221 -11.99 -2.93 2.25
C ILE A 221 -11.43 -4.10 3.06
N VAL A 222 -10.11 -4.29 2.99
CA VAL A 222 -9.43 -5.38 3.70
C VAL A 222 -9.25 -5.00 5.16
N GLU A 223 -9.78 -5.81 6.07
CA GLU A 223 -9.63 -5.64 7.51
C GLU A 223 -8.52 -6.58 8.05
N ILE A 224 -7.42 -6.01 8.53
CA ILE A 224 -6.27 -6.73 9.08
C ILE A 224 -6.29 -6.56 10.61
N ASP A 225 -6.47 -7.67 11.33
CA ASP A 225 -6.33 -7.73 12.79
C ASP A 225 -4.90 -8.08 13.16
N THR A 226 -4.13 -7.11 13.67
CA THR A 226 -2.72 -7.32 13.97
C THR A 226 -2.48 -8.33 15.08
N LYS A 227 -3.48 -8.64 15.91
CA LYS A 227 -3.38 -9.69 16.95
C LYS A 227 -3.40 -11.10 16.35
N LYS A 228 -3.93 -11.26 15.14
CA LYS A 228 -4.04 -12.53 14.42
C LYS A 228 -2.89 -12.77 13.45
N LEU A 229 -1.98 -11.81 13.30
CA LEU A 229 -0.82 -11.97 12.43
C LEU A 229 0.13 -13.02 13.02
N PRO A 230 0.78 -13.83 12.17
CA PRO A 230 1.78 -14.78 12.62
C PRO A 230 2.92 -14.03 13.31
N LYS A 231 3.31 -14.49 14.50
CA LYS A 231 4.43 -13.92 15.24
C LYS A 231 5.75 -14.38 14.61
N HIS A 232 6.65 -13.44 14.37
CA HIS A 232 8.01 -13.71 13.91
C HIS A 232 8.68 -14.79 14.79
N GLY A 233 9.18 -15.85 14.15
CA GLY A 233 9.92 -16.93 14.82
C GLY A 233 9.09 -18.09 15.39
N LEU A 234 7.75 -18.04 15.32
CA LEU A 234 6.88 -19.14 15.78
C LEU A 234 6.26 -19.96 14.64
N ALA A 235 6.48 -19.60 13.38
CA ALA A 235 6.09 -20.39 12.22
C ALA A 235 7.24 -21.32 11.77
N LYS A 236 7.76 -22.13 12.69
CA LYS A 236 8.37 -23.41 12.33
C LYS A 236 7.38 -24.49 12.76
N PHE A 237 6.93 -25.30 11.80
CA PHE A 237 5.96 -26.40 11.90
C PHE A 237 4.52 -25.92 12.07
N THR A 238 3.58 -26.28 11.20
CA THR A 238 3.12 -27.66 10.97
C THR A 238 2.65 -27.94 9.53
N ARG A 239 3.18 -29.05 8.99
CA ARG A 239 2.77 -29.95 7.88
C ARG A 239 2.16 -29.36 6.62
#